data_AF-A0A497KTA8-F1
#
_entry.id   AF-A0A497KTA8-F1
#
_cell.length_a   1.000
_cell.length_b   1.000
_cell.length_c   1.000
_cell.angle_alpha   90.00
_cell.angle_beta   90.00
_cell.angle_gamma   90.00
#
_symmetry.space_group_name_H-M   'P 1'
#
loop_
_entity.id
_entity.type
_entity.pdbx_description
1 polymer ?
#
loop_
_entity_poly.entity_id
_entity_poly.type
_entity_poly.pdbx_seq_one_letter_code
_entity_poly.pdbx_strand_id
1 'polypeptide(L)' 'MRYISLTKRYVCKSCGLMLSHQELMEIRDRLRDRAGPEEEEKKRYRKEYLQWWLSKKKQ' A
#
# COMPACT_ATOMS: atom_id res chain seq x y z
N MET A 1 1.03 11.80 1.66
CA MET A 1 1.99 12.25 0.63
C MET A 1 1.30 13.30 -0.24
N ARG A 2 2.02 14.35 -0.67
CA ARG A 2 1.60 15.33 -1.68
C ARG A 2 2.45 15.10 -2.93
N TYR A 3 1.83 14.98 -4.10
CA TYR A 3 2.57 14.89 -5.36
C TYR A 3 2.85 16.30 -5.91
N ILE A 4 4.09 16.54 -6.32
CA ILE A 4 4.53 17.77 -6.98
C ILE A 4 4.80 17.41 -8.44
N SER A 5 3.92 17.86 -9.34
CA SER A 5 3.98 17.56 -10.77
C SER A 5 5.21 18.15 -11.46
N LEU A 6 5.65 19.35 -11.05
CA LEU A 6 6.81 20.05 -11.62
C LEU A 6 8.10 19.22 -11.52
N THR A 7 8.32 18.58 -10.37
CA THR A 7 9.52 17.79 -10.11
C THR A 7 9.27 16.28 -10.22
N LYS A 8 8.03 15.87 -10.47
CA LYS A 8 7.57 14.47 -10.43
C LYS A 8 7.96 13.76 -9.13
N ARG A 9 7.92 14.48 -8.00
CA ARG A 9 8.29 13.97 -6.68
C ARG A 9 7.10 13.93 -5.72
N TYR A 10 7.22 13.08 -4.72
CA TYR A 10 6.30 12.96 -3.60
C TYR A 10 6.89 13.61 -2.36
N VAL A 11 6.10 14.40 -1.64
CA VAL A 11 6.49 15.03 -0.37
C VAL A 11 5.66 14.45 0.76
N CYS A 12 6.33 14.03 1.83
CA CYS A 12 5.66 13.62 3.05
C CYS A 12 5.06 14.82 3.77
N LYS A 13 3.78 14.75 4.14
CA LYS A 13 3.09 15.86 4.82
C LYS A 13 3.52 16.06 6.28
N SER A 14 4.07 15.02 6.90
CA SER A 14 4.47 15.06 8.32
C SER A 14 5.94 15.46 8.50
N CYS A 15 6.86 14.92 7.68
CA CYS A 15 8.30 15.18 7.83
C CYS A 15 8.92 16.00 6.70
N GLY A 16 8.19 16.31 5.63
CA GLY A 16 8.71 17.07 4.50
C GLY A 16 9.66 16.31 3.57
N LEU A 17 9.89 15.01 3.80
CA LEU A 17 10.77 14.18 2.97
C LEU A 17 10.29 14.17 1.51
N MET A 18 11.21 14.50 0.59
CA MET A 18 11.01 14.40 -0.86
C MET A 18 11.49 13.04 -1.37
N LEU A 19 10.61 12.30 -2.03
CA LEU A 19 10.86 10.98 -2.59
C LEU A 19 10.52 10.97 -4.08
N SER A 20 11.29 10.25 -4.87
CA SER A 20 10.88 9.80 -6.20
C SER A 20 9.81 8.72 -6.10
N HIS A 21 9.19 8.40 -7.24
CA HIS A 21 8.24 7.30 -7.32
C HIS A 21 8.88 5.95 -6.96
N GLN A 22 10.12 5.72 -7.42
CA GLN A 22 10.84 4.47 -7.17
C GLN A 22 11.17 4.30 -5.69
N GLU A 23 11.76 5.31 -5.04
CA GLU A 23 12.08 5.26 -3.61
C GLU A 23 10.81 5.06 -2.76
N LEU A 24 9.69 5.68 -3.15
CA LEU A 24 8.41 5.48 -2.47
C LEU A 24 7.91 4.03 -2.56
N MET A 25 8.07 3.40 -3.73
CA MET A 25 7.71 2.00 -3.95
C MET A 25 8.59 1.09 -3.10
N GLU A 26 9.91 1.29 -3.11
CA GLU A 26 10.86 0.51 -2.31
C GLU A 26 10.59 0.61 -0.81
N ILE A 27 10.30 1.80 -0.29
CA ILE A 27 9.95 1.98 1.13
C ILE A 27 8.66 1.25 1.47
N ARG A 28 7.64 1.33 0.60
CA ARG A 28 6.37 0.62 0.80
C ARG A 28 6.55 -0.90 0.79
N ASP A 29 7.38 -1.40 -0.10
CA ASP A 29 7.67 -2.83 -0.21
C ASP A 29 8.38 -3.33 1.05
N ARG A 30 9.43 -2.63 1.49
CA ARG A 30 10.12 -2.94 2.75
C ARG A 30 9.20 -2.89 3.97
N LEU A 31 8.26 -1.95 4.02
CA LEU A 31 7.28 -1.89 5.11
C LEU A 31 6.27 -3.03 5.04
N ARG A 32 5.91 -3.47 3.84
CA ARG A 32 5.03 -4.61 3.62
C ARG A 32 5.70 -5.93 4.02
N ASP A 33 6.97 -6.12 3.71
CA ASP A 33 7.73 -7.32 4.09
C ASP A 33 7.98 -7.39 5.60
N ARG A 34 8.05 -6.23 6.26
CA ARG A 34 8.16 -6.13 7.72
C ARG A 34 6.83 -6.30 8.45
N ALA A 35 5.74 -6.42 7.73
CA ALA A 35 4.46 -6.68 8.35
C ALA A 35 4.50 -8.06 9.02
N GLY A 36 4.42 -8.08 10.34
CA GLY A 36 4.47 -9.31 11.11
C GLY A 36 3.32 -10.28 10.78
N PRO A 37 3.39 -11.52 11.29
CA PRO A 37 2.46 -12.61 10.95
C PRO A 37 0.97 -12.24 11.15
N GLU A 38 0.66 -11.36 12.10
CA GLU A 38 -0.71 -10.90 12.36
C GLU A 38 -1.30 -10.06 11.21
N GLU A 39 -0.49 -9.26 10.52
CA GLU A 39 -0.97 -8.45 9.40
C GLU A 39 -1.18 -9.31 8.15
N GLU A 40 -0.39 -10.38 7.97
CA GLU A 40 -0.57 -11.37 6.91
C GLU A 40 -1.87 -12.15 7.08
N GLU A 41 -2.20 -12.57 8.31
CA GLU A 41 -3.44 -13.28 8.61
C GLU A 41 -4.66 -12.40 8.28
N LYS A 42 -4.65 -11.13 8.69
CA LYS A 42 -5.69 -10.14 8.34
C LYS A 42 -5.82 -9.95 6.83
N LYS A 43 -4.72 -9.98 6.07
CA LYS A 43 -4.76 -9.91 4.59
C LYS A 43 -5.39 -11.15 3.98
N ARG A 44 -5.15 -12.34 4.52
CA ARG A 44 -5.77 -13.60 4.06
C ARG A 44 -7.28 -13.58 4.24
N TYR A 45 -7.77 -13.27 5.44
CA TYR A 45 -9.22 -13.20 5.68
C TYR A 45 -9.92 -12.18 4.78
N ARG A 46 -9.30 -11.01 4.53
CA ARG A 46 -9.86 -10.01 3.61
C ARG A 46 -9.94 -10.53 2.18
N LYS A 47 -8.94 -11.28 1.71
CA LYS A 47 -8.95 -11.90 0.37
C LYS A 47 -10.03 -12.97 0.26
N GLU A 48 -10.14 -13.85 1.24
CA GLU A 48 -11.16 -14.91 1.28
C GLU A 48 -12.57 -14.31 1.31
N TYR A 49 -12.79 -13.28 2.14
CA TYR A 49 -14.05 -12.54 2.17
C TYR A 49 -14.38 -11.86 0.84
N LEU A 50 -13.38 -11.23 0.20
CA LEU A 50 -13.56 -10.60 -1.10
C LEU A 50 -13.93 -11.61 -2.19
N GLN A 51 -13.30 -12.79 -2.20
CA GLN A 51 -13.60 -13.88 -3.13
C GLN A 51 -15.02 -14.42 -2.93
N TRP A 52 -15.42 -14.65 -1.67
CA TRP A 52 -16.78 -15.05 -1.33
C TRP A 52 -17.81 -14.03 -1.80
N TRP A 53 -17.57 -12.74 -1.54
CA TRP A 53 -18.48 -11.67 -1.94
C TRP A 53 -18.60 -11.51 -3.46
N LEU A 54 -17.48 -11.61 -4.19
CA LEU A 54 -17.49 -11.57 -5.65
C LEU A 54 -18.20 -12.79 -6.26
N SER A 55 -18.08 -13.96 -5.63
CA SER A 55 -18.80 -15.17 -6.04
C SER A 55 -20.32 -14.99 -5.90
N LYS A 56 -20.78 -14.31 -4.85
CA LYS A 56 -22.19 -13.96 -4.64
C LYS A 56 -22.75 -12.94 -5.64
N LYS A 57 -21.90 -12.08 -6.24
CA LYS A 57 -22.32 -11.03 -7.19
C LYS A 57 -22.38 -11.49 -8.65
N LYS A 58 -21.76 -12.63 -8.96
CA LYS A 58 -21.79 -13.25 -10.30
C LYS A 58 -23.02 -14.14 -10.55
N GLN A 59 -23.81 -14.39 -9.50
CA GLN A 59 -25.07 -15.13 -9.53
C GLN A 59 -26.23 -14.15 -9.40
#